data_AF-A0A8N4EZ42-F1
#
_entry.id   AF-A0A8N4EZ42-F1
#
_cell.length_a   1.000
_cell.length_b   1.000
_cell.length_c   1.000
_cell.angle_alpha   90.00
_cell.angle_beta   90.00
_cell.angle_gamma   90.00
#
_symmetry.space_group_name_H-M   'P 1'
#
loop_
_entity.id
_entity.type
_entity.pdbx_description
1 polymer ?
#
loop_
_entity_poly.entity_id
_entity_poly.type
_entity_poly.pdbx_seq_one_letter_code
_entity_poly.pdbx_strand_id
1 'polypeptide(L)'
;MLTNFSYPVQSFHCRHGKAYLFSKIVNVTVGLKEERMMMTGLHTVSDIFCVGCGSIVGWKYEAAHEKSQKYKEGKFILERFKVSGPDGSHYWVSHDPHVGGSDADDA
;
A
#
# COMPACT_ATOMS: atom_id res chain seq x y z
N MET A 1 5.57 -6.88 -7.01
CA MET A 1 6.88 -6.54 -6.41
C MET A 1 6.93 -5.05 -6.06
N LEU A 2 6.83 -4.69 -4.79
CA LEU A 2 7.15 -3.36 -4.30
C LEU A 2 8.49 -3.44 -3.53
N THR A 3 9.54 -3.88 -4.20
CA THR A 3 10.80 -4.32 -3.57
C THR A 3 11.84 -3.21 -3.37
N ASN A 4 11.47 -1.93 -3.55
CA ASN A 4 12.34 -0.79 -3.27
C ASN A 4 11.66 0.21 -2.33
N PHE A 5 11.29 -0.24 -1.14
CA PHE A 5 10.89 0.67 -0.06
C PHE A 5 12.12 1.09 0.74
N SER A 6 12.41 2.39 0.74
CA SER A 6 13.23 3.01 1.79
C SER A 6 12.67 2.60 3.16
N TYR A 7 13.52 2.31 4.15
CA TYR A 7 13.08 1.92 5.50
C TYR A 7 11.98 2.86 6.02
N PRO A 8 10.88 2.34 6.61
CA PRO A 8 9.78 3.17 7.07
C PRO A 8 10.23 4.07 8.22
N VAL A 9 9.85 5.35 8.16
CA VAL A 9 10.24 6.33 9.18
C VAL A 9 9.47 6.14 10.50
N GLN A 10 8.26 5.57 10.44
CA GLN A 10 7.41 5.34 11.61
C GLN A 10 6.30 4.33 11.33
N SER A 11 5.89 3.58 12.36
CA SER A 11 4.77 2.63 12.32
C SER A 11 3.48 3.23 12.88
N PHE A 12 2.37 2.96 12.22
CA PHE A 12 1.02 3.40 12.59
C PHE A 12 0.09 2.18 12.71
N HIS A 13 -0.98 2.32 13.50
CA HIS A 13 -2.09 1.36 13.52
C HIS A 13 -3.27 1.96 12.74
N CYS A 14 -3.79 1.21 11.77
CA CYS A 14 -4.95 1.56 10.97
C CYS A 14 -6.05 0.49 11.15
N ARG A 15 -7.23 0.72 10.54
CA ARG A 15 -8.40 -0.17 10.64
C ARG A 15 -8.09 -1.62 10.27
N HIS A 16 -7.17 -1.85 9.34
CA HIS A 16 -6.79 -3.20 8.86
C HIS A 16 -5.42 -3.67 9.38
N GLY A 17 -4.91 -3.08 10.47
CA GLY A 17 -3.66 -3.50 11.13
C GLY A 17 -2.50 -2.52 10.96
N LYS A 18 -1.28 -3.03 10.80
CA LYS A 18 -0.07 -2.21 10.73
C LYS A 18 0.00 -1.43 9.43
N ALA A 19 0.27 -0.14 9.56
CA ALA A 19 0.57 0.76 8.45
C ALA A 19 1.93 1.42 8.68
N TYR A 20 2.59 1.83 7.61
CA TYR A 20 3.94 2.36 7.67
C TYR A 20 4.05 3.67 6.90
N LEU A 21 4.78 4.62 7.47
CA LEU A 21 5.03 5.92 6.85
C LEU A 21 6.35 5.90 6.08
N PHE A 22 6.31 6.33 4.83
CA PHE A 22 7.44 6.35 3.90
C PHE A 22 7.65 7.74 3.33
N SER A 23 8.90 8.13 3.15
CA SER A 23 9.25 9.40 2.48
C SER A 23 9.17 9.30 0.96
N LYS A 24 9.39 8.10 0.41
CA LYS A 24 9.34 7.81 -1.03
C LYS A 24 8.80 6.41 -1.23
N ILE A 25 7.97 6.25 -2.25
CA ILE A 25 7.43 4.97 -2.73
C ILE A 25 7.43 4.97 -4.26
N VAL A 26 7.44 3.79 -4.86
CA VAL A 26 7.41 3.59 -6.32
C VAL A 26 6.25 2.66 -6.69
N ASN A 27 5.93 2.56 -7.98
CA ASN A 27 4.88 1.70 -8.54
C ASN A 27 3.47 2.00 -7.98
N VAL A 28 3.20 3.28 -7.70
CA VAL A 28 1.87 3.76 -7.35
C VAL A 28 1.46 4.96 -8.19
N THR A 29 0.15 5.14 -8.37
CA THR A 29 -0.46 6.38 -8.85
C THR A 29 -1.16 7.10 -7.71
N VAL A 30 -1.22 8.44 -7.78
CA VAL A 30 -1.86 9.28 -6.76
C VAL A 30 -3.23 9.73 -7.28
N GLY A 31 -4.26 9.55 -6.47
CA GLY A 31 -5.62 9.97 -6.76
C GLY A 31 -5.88 11.46 -6.54
N LEU A 32 -7.17 11.80 -6.44
CA LEU A 32 -7.62 13.16 -6.16
C LEU A 32 -7.31 13.55 -4.71
N LYS A 33 -7.26 14.86 -4.45
CA LYS A 33 -7.12 15.41 -3.11
C LYS A 33 -8.48 15.44 -2.43
N GLU A 34 -8.53 14.97 -1.20
CA GLU A 34 -9.72 14.92 -0.36
C GLU A 34 -9.38 15.35 1.07
N GLU A 35 -10.32 15.99 1.75
CA GLU A 35 -10.19 16.32 3.16
C GLU A 35 -10.70 15.16 4.02
N ARG A 36 -9.87 14.72 4.98
CA ARG A 36 -10.16 13.57 5.84
C ARG A 36 -9.86 13.91 7.29
N MET A 37 -10.89 13.78 8.14
CA MET A 37 -10.73 13.91 9.59
C MET A 37 -10.09 12.64 10.14
N MET A 38 -8.99 12.78 10.88
CA MET A 38 -8.26 11.69 11.51
C MET A 38 -8.10 11.94 13.01
N MET A 39 -7.57 10.96 13.76
CA MET A 39 -7.31 11.12 15.20
C MET A 39 -6.40 12.31 15.51
N THR A 40 -5.48 12.66 14.60
CA THR A 40 -4.54 13.78 14.76
C THR A 40 -5.01 15.06 14.07
N GLY A 41 -6.31 15.20 13.81
CA GLY A 41 -6.90 16.38 13.19
C GLY A 41 -7.18 16.25 11.68
N LEU A 42 -7.54 17.38 11.07
CA LEU A 42 -7.91 17.48 9.66
C LEU A 42 -6.69 17.44 8.74
N HIS A 43 -6.74 16.58 7.72
CA HIS A 43 -5.69 16.44 6.72
C HIS A 43 -6.29 16.49 5.32
N THR A 44 -5.54 17.07 4.38
CA THR A 44 -5.76 16.83 2.95
C THR A 44 -4.90 15.64 2.54
N VAL A 45 -5.53 14.61 1.98
CA VAL A 45 -4.87 13.37 1.57
C VAL A 45 -5.23 13.01 0.14
N SER A 46 -4.46 12.11 -0.45
CA SER A 46 -4.78 11.49 -1.74
C SER A 46 -4.55 9.99 -1.64
N ASP A 47 -5.58 9.20 -1.95
CA ASP A 47 -5.43 7.75 -2.02
C ASP A 47 -4.37 7.36 -3.08
N ILE A 48 -3.62 6.30 -2.79
CA ILE A 48 -2.61 5.77 -3.70
C ILE A 48 -2.98 4.37 -4.17
N PHE A 49 -2.81 4.14 -5.47
CA PHE A 49 -3.23 2.92 -6.15
C PHE A 49 -2.01 2.18 -6.68
N CYS A 50 -1.97 0.86 -6.52
CA CYS A 50 -0.91 0.03 -7.09
C CYS A 50 -0.98 0.06 -8.62
N VAL A 51 0.13 0.34 -9.29
CA VAL A 51 0.19 0.34 -10.77
C VAL A 51 -0.09 -1.05 -11.35
N GLY A 52 0.26 -2.12 -10.64
CA GLY A 52 0.11 -3.49 -11.13
C GLY A 52 -1.33 -4.04 -11.08
N CYS A 53 -2.10 -3.69 -10.05
CA CYS A 53 -3.45 -4.25 -9.84
C CYS A 53 -4.57 -3.21 -9.69
N GLY A 54 -4.25 -1.91 -9.71
CA GLY A 54 -5.22 -0.82 -9.57
C GLY A 54 -5.86 -0.68 -8.19
N SER A 55 -5.54 -1.56 -7.23
CA SER A 55 -6.13 -1.53 -5.89
C SER A 55 -5.54 -0.41 -5.02
N ILE A 56 -6.35 0.17 -4.12
CA ILE A 56 -5.90 1.15 -3.13
C ILE A 56 -4.96 0.46 -2.14
N VAL A 57 -3.74 0.95 -1.99
CA VAL A 57 -2.72 0.39 -1.07
C VAL A 57 -2.40 1.30 0.11
N GLY A 58 -2.95 2.52 0.13
CA GLY A 58 -2.76 3.49 1.20
C GLY A 58 -3.12 4.90 0.76
N TRP A 59 -2.49 5.91 1.36
CA TRP A 59 -2.69 7.33 1.01
C TRP A 59 -1.41 8.16 1.18
N LYS A 60 -1.33 9.29 0.48
CA LYS A 60 -0.32 10.34 0.65
C LYS A 60 -0.91 11.50 1.46
N TYR A 61 -0.12 12.07 2.35
CA TYR A 61 -0.46 13.34 3.01
C TYR A 61 -0.10 14.50 2.08
N GLU A 62 -1.11 15.23 1.62
CA GLU A 62 -0.92 16.44 0.81
C GLU A 62 -0.74 17.67 1.70
N ALA A 63 -1.55 17.78 2.76
CA ALA A 63 -1.44 18.83 3.77
C ALA A 63 -1.95 18.36 5.13
N ALA A 64 -1.39 18.92 6.20
CA ALA A 64 -1.89 18.78 7.56
C ALA A 64 -2.23 20.16 8.12
N HIS A 65 -3.43 20.29 8.72
CA HIS A 65 -3.86 21.58 9.26
C HIS A 65 -3.15 21.92 10.58
N GLU A 66 -2.83 20.91 11.38
CA GLU A 66 -2.10 21.08 12.62
C GLU A 66 -0.58 21.16 12.41
N LYS A 67 0.07 22.16 13.04
CA LYS A 67 1.54 22.35 12.96
C LYS A 67 2.31 21.12 13.44
N SER A 68 1.81 20.44 14.48
CA SER A 68 2.41 19.22 15.04
C SER A 68 2.46 18.05 14.04
N GLN A 69 1.62 18.08 13.00
CA GLN A 69 1.49 17.01 12.01
C GLN A 69 2.19 17.32 10.68
N LYS A 70 2.79 18.51 10.52
CA LYS A 70 3.45 18.95 9.28
C LYS A 70 4.57 18.01 8.81
N TYR A 71 5.20 17.27 9.74
CA TYR A 71 6.20 16.26 9.39
C TYR A 71 5.65 15.12 8.50
N LYS A 72 4.33 14.96 8.38
CA LYS A 72 3.67 13.97 7.52
C LYS A 72 3.50 14.45 6.09
N GLU A 73 3.51 15.76 5.83
CA GLU A 73 3.26 16.30 4.49
C GLU A 73 4.26 15.75 3.47
N GLY A 74 3.75 15.35 2.30
CA GLY A 74 4.52 14.70 1.24
C GLY A 74 4.86 13.23 1.49
N LYS A 75 4.59 12.68 2.68
CA LYS A 75 4.84 11.28 3.02
C LYS A 75 3.64 10.38 2.73
N PHE A 76 3.92 9.09 2.67
CA PHE A 76 2.98 8.06 2.24
C PHE A 76 2.72 7.08 3.36
N ILE A 77 1.45 6.75 3.61
CA ILE A 77 1.06 5.62 4.42
C ILE A 77 0.77 4.44 3.49
N LEU A 78 1.37 3.29 3.79
CA LEU A 78 1.00 2.01 3.18
C LEU A 78 0.44 1.07 4.23
N GLU A 79 -0.71 0.45 3.91
CA GLU A 79 -1.32 -0.58 4.75
C GLU A 79 -0.67 -1.94 4.42
N ARG A 80 -0.01 -2.56 5.41
CA ARG A 80 0.72 -3.83 5.20
C ARG A 80 -0.17 -4.92 4.62
N PHE A 81 -1.38 -5.03 5.15
CA PHE A 81 -2.36 -6.03 4.73
C PHE A 81 -2.67 -5.95 3.22
N LYS A 82 -2.73 -4.73 2.67
CA LYS A 82 -3.03 -4.51 1.25
C LYS A 82 -1.84 -4.72 0.33
N VAL A 83 -0.62 -4.65 0.88
CA VAL A 83 0.62 -4.81 0.11
C VAL A 83 1.13 -6.25 0.13
N SER A 84 0.92 -6.98 1.24
CA SER A 84 1.52 -8.30 1.47
C SER A 84 0.53 -9.36 1.98
N GLY A 85 -0.77 -9.07 2.03
CA GLY A 85 -1.78 -10.00 2.56
C GLY A 85 -1.79 -10.11 4.09
N PRO A 86 -2.75 -10.89 4.66
CA PRO A 86 -2.88 -11.16 6.11
C PRO A 86 -1.62 -11.74 6.76
N ASP A 87 -0.86 -12.48 5.97
CA ASP A 87 0.17 -13.42 6.39
C ASP A 87 1.57 -13.03 5.88
N GLY A 88 1.69 -11.93 5.13
CA GLY A 88 2.98 -11.50 4.58
C GLY A 88 3.51 -12.42 3.47
N SER A 89 2.68 -13.33 2.95
CA SER A 89 3.03 -14.19 1.83
C SER A 89 3.16 -13.33 0.57
N HIS A 90 4.38 -13.30 0.03
CA HIS A 90 4.64 -12.80 -1.30
C HIS A 90 3.71 -13.54 -2.29
N TYR A 91 2.79 -12.83 -2.96
CA TYR A 91 2.12 -13.37 -4.13
C TYR A 91 3.13 -13.46 -5.29
N TRP A 92 4.05 -14.42 -5.20
CA TRP A 92 4.74 -14.88 -6.39
C TRP A 92 3.72 -15.64 -7.22
N VAL A 93 3.16 -14.98 -8.23
CA VAL A 93 2.63 -15.71 -9.38
C VAL A 93 3.87 -16.32 -10.04
N SER A 94 4.14 -17.59 -9.72
CA SER A 94 5.03 -18.40 -10.54
C SER A 94 4.35 -18.53 -11.90
N HIS A 95 4.66 -17.60 -12.81
CA HIS A 95 4.60 -17.92 -14.23
C HIS A 95 5.74 -18.91 -14.46
N ASP A 96 5.37 -20.18 -14.54
CA ASP A 96 6.20 -21.18 -15.17
C ASP A 96 5.31 -21.95 -16.16
N PRO A 97 5.55 -21.81 -17.47
CA PRO A 97 4.75 -22.47 -18.51
C PRO A 97 5.33 -23.85 -18.77
N HIS A 98 4.93 -24.86 -17.99
CA HIS A 98 5.26 -26.25 -18.30
C HIS A 98 3.99 -27.11 -18.39
N VAL A 99 3.56 -27.21 -19.65
CA VAL A 99 2.95 -28.36 -20.32
C VAL A 99 3.07 -29.71 -19.58
N GLY A 100 1.98 -30.46 -19.53
CA GLY A 100 1.96 -31.88 -19.14
C GLY A 100 0.55 -32.38 -18.92
N GLY A 101 -0.09 -32.87 -19.98
CA GLY A 101 -1.48 -33.32 -20.00
C GLY A 101 -1.76 -34.46 -19.02
N SER A 102 -3.02 -34.55 -18.60
CA SER A 102 -3.56 -35.75 -17.97
C SER A 102 -4.56 -36.35 -18.94
N ASP A 103 -4.09 -37.33 -19.72
CA ASP A 103 -4.96 -38.27 -20.39
C ASP A 103 -5.68 -39.13 -19.34
N ALA A 104 -6.95 -39.40 -19.62
CA ALA A 104 -7.78 -40.31 -18.85
C ALA A 104 -7.34 -41.75 -19.05
N ASP A 105 -7.41 -42.58 -18.01
CA ASP A 105 -7.60 -44.02 -18.20
C ASP A 105 -8.55 -44.57 -17.13
N ASP A 106 -9.56 -45.24 -17.67
CA ASP A 106 -10.70 -45.94 -17.09
C ASP A 106 -10.29 -47.40 -16.91
N ALA A 107 -10.47 -47.99 -15.72
CA ALA A 107 -10.47 -49.43 -15.46
C ALA A 107 -11.08 -49.77 -14.09
#